data_AF-A0A2G5WXM9-F1
#
_entry.id   AF-A0A2G5WXM9-F1
#
_cell.length_a   1.000
_cell.length_b   1.000
_cell.length_c   1.000
_cell.angle_alpha   90.00
_cell.angle_beta   90.00
_cell.angle_gamma   90.00
#
_symmetry.space_group_name_H-M   'P 1'
#
loop_
_entity.id
_entity.type
_entity.pdbx_description
1 polymer ?
#
loop_
_entity_poly.entity_id
_entity_poly.type
_entity_poly.pdbx_seq_one_letter_code
_entity_poly.pdbx_strand_id
1 'polypeptide(L)'
;MIEKRCVIYCRVSTEKETQEQSIVRQQEELEKLATELSYDCVGIYTDRQSGYDMDREGLLSMLDRIQDGSVDAVFIQDETRLGRGNARVAILHVIAKSETTVITNHSNGTIELNEMDSMLLEILAIVEEYQRKLHNAKIRRGMKRAVDKGYDPSKNLRNIDQALGRERLELPIEEIVSLRNKGLTYEEIANVLNGLGHAVSKATVHRRYKEFLALER
;
A
#
# COMPACT_ATOMS: atom_id res chain seq x y z
N MET A 1 -1.51 9.17 25.96
CA MET A 1 -2.47 8.50 25.05
C MET A 1 -2.19 9.05 23.67
N ILE A 2 -2.16 8.22 22.63
CA ILE A 2 -2.00 8.72 21.26
C ILE A 2 -3.34 9.35 20.91
N GLU A 3 -3.40 10.68 20.83
CA GLU A 3 -4.57 11.39 20.34
C GLU A 3 -4.75 11.05 18.87
N LYS A 4 -5.91 10.50 18.53
CA LYS A 4 -6.25 10.19 17.14
C LYS A 4 -6.48 11.50 16.40
N ARG A 5 -5.95 11.64 15.21
CA ARG A 5 -5.99 12.88 14.41
C ARG A 5 -7.11 12.80 13.38
N CYS A 6 -7.87 13.87 13.25
CA CYS A 6 -8.92 13.95 12.23
C CYS A 6 -8.84 15.21 11.39
N VAL A 7 -9.45 15.14 10.21
CA VAL A 7 -9.73 16.31 9.38
C VAL A 7 -11.23 16.42 9.17
N ILE A 8 -11.72 17.64 9.03
CA ILE A 8 -13.13 17.94 8.78
C ILE A 8 -13.28 18.44 7.36
N TYR A 9 -14.29 17.96 6.64
CA TYR A 9 -14.62 18.45 5.31
C TYR A 9 -16.09 18.85 5.18
N CYS A 10 -16.29 20.13 4.90
CA CYS A 10 -17.61 20.75 4.72
C CYS A 10 -17.81 21.17 3.26
N ARG A 11 -19.01 20.95 2.72
CA ARG A 11 -19.35 21.36 1.35
C ARG A 11 -20.76 21.90 1.29
N VAL A 12 -20.98 22.89 0.44
CA VAL A 12 -22.31 23.42 0.10
C VAL A 12 -22.49 23.49 -1.41
N SER A 13 -23.71 23.24 -1.88
CA SER A 13 -24.04 23.47 -3.30
C SER A 13 -24.21 24.97 -3.53
N THR A 14 -23.50 25.51 -4.50
CA THR A 14 -23.55 26.91 -4.92
C THR A 14 -24.99 27.36 -5.15
N GLU A 15 -25.41 28.34 -4.35
CA GLU A 15 -26.33 29.46 -4.63
C GLU A 15 -26.88 29.98 -3.29
N LYS A 16 -26.64 31.28 -3.01
CA LYS A 16 -27.15 32.14 -1.91
C LYS A 16 -26.28 32.30 -0.64
N GLU A 17 -26.19 33.55 -0.19
CA GLU A 17 -25.52 34.04 1.03
C GLU A 17 -26.01 33.35 2.33
N THR A 18 -27.21 32.75 2.31
CA THR A 18 -27.75 31.97 3.44
C THR A 18 -26.92 30.72 3.77
N GLN A 19 -25.94 30.34 2.94
CA GLN A 19 -25.16 29.12 3.13
C GLN A 19 -23.81 29.30 3.86
N GLU A 20 -23.34 30.53 4.12
CA GLU A 20 -22.19 30.71 5.01
C GLU A 20 -22.50 30.24 6.43
N GLN A 21 -23.71 30.53 6.92
CA GLN A 21 -24.21 29.99 8.17
C GLN A 21 -24.34 28.45 8.14
N SER A 22 -24.53 27.85 6.95
CA SER A 22 -24.63 26.40 6.80
C SER A 22 -23.27 25.70 6.91
N ILE A 23 -22.20 26.27 6.34
CA ILE A 23 -20.84 25.73 6.51
C ILE A 23 -20.39 25.85 7.96
N VAL A 24 -20.59 27.02 8.57
CA VAL A 24 -20.20 27.26 9.97
C VAL A 24 -20.90 26.27 10.88
N ARG A 25 -22.21 26.09 10.71
CA ARG A 25 -22.97 25.11 11.47
C ARG A 25 -22.49 23.67 11.23
N GLN A 26 -22.17 23.29 9.99
CA GLN A 26 -21.60 21.97 9.68
C GLN A 26 -20.27 21.75 10.41
N GLN A 27 -19.42 22.76 10.40
CA GLN A 27 -18.13 22.72 11.07
C GLN A 27 -18.31 22.55 12.59
N GLU A 28 -19.16 23.37 13.22
CA GLU A 28 -19.43 23.29 14.67
C GLU A 28 -19.98 21.91 15.07
N GLU A 29 -20.92 21.35 14.28
CA GLU A 29 -21.47 20.01 14.51
C GLU A 29 -20.37 18.93 14.42
N LEU A 30 -19.48 19.01 13.43
CA LEU A 30 -18.41 18.03 13.21
C LEU A 30 -17.24 18.17 14.20
N GLU A 31 -16.88 19.38 14.60
CA GLU A 31 -15.88 19.65 15.64
C GLU A 31 -16.33 19.10 17.00
N LYS A 32 -17.62 19.29 17.32
CA LYS A 32 -18.22 18.72 18.52
C LYS A 32 -18.18 17.19 18.49
N LEU A 33 -18.55 16.58 17.37
CA LEU A 33 -18.50 15.12 17.20
C LEU A 33 -17.06 14.58 17.29
N ALA A 34 -16.09 15.27 16.70
CA ALA A 34 -14.67 14.90 16.80
C ALA A 34 -14.20 14.93 18.27
N THR A 35 -14.59 15.96 19.02
CA THR A 35 -14.28 16.10 20.45
C THR A 35 -14.93 14.97 21.27
N GLU A 36 -16.20 14.65 21.01
CA GLU A 36 -16.94 13.57 21.67
C GLU A 36 -16.29 12.20 21.42
N LEU A 37 -15.72 11.97 20.23
CA LEU A 37 -15.01 10.75 19.84
C LEU A 37 -13.51 10.77 20.20
N SER A 38 -13.03 11.79 20.92
CA SER A 38 -11.62 11.95 21.33
C SER A 38 -10.63 12.02 20.15
N TYR A 39 -10.99 12.75 19.09
CA TYR A 39 -10.10 13.09 17.99
C TYR A 39 -9.60 14.53 18.08
N ASP A 40 -8.33 14.75 17.76
CA ASP A 40 -7.71 16.07 17.57
C ASP A 40 -7.90 16.53 16.12
N CYS A 41 -8.57 17.67 15.94
CA CYS A 41 -8.83 18.22 14.61
C CYS A 41 -7.60 18.96 14.08
N VAL A 42 -6.95 18.40 13.06
CA VAL A 42 -5.67 18.90 12.53
C VAL A 42 -5.81 19.68 11.23
N GLY A 43 -7.02 19.86 10.74
CA GLY A 43 -7.35 20.62 9.54
C GLY A 43 -8.83 20.61 9.20
N ILE A 44 -9.32 21.75 8.73
CA ILE A 44 -10.70 21.94 8.29
C ILE A 44 -10.66 22.43 6.84
N TYR A 45 -11.39 21.73 5.99
CA TYR A 45 -11.38 21.95 4.54
C TYR A 45 -12.80 22.22 4.07
N THR A 46 -12.97 23.22 3.21
CA THR A 46 -14.29 23.65 2.78
C THR A 46 -14.34 23.91 1.29
N ASP A 47 -15.40 23.44 0.62
CA ASP A 47 -15.66 23.76 -0.78
C ASP A 47 -17.03 24.42 -0.98
N ARG A 48 -17.05 25.47 -1.81
CA ARG A 48 -18.25 26.22 -2.21
C ARG A 48 -18.63 25.92 -3.66
N GLN A 49 -18.74 24.65 -4.03
CA GLN A 49 -18.98 24.24 -5.42
C GLN A 49 -19.91 23.04 -5.54
N SER A 50 -20.52 22.91 -6.73
CA SER A 50 -21.44 21.82 -7.06
C SER A 50 -20.75 20.45 -7.04
N GLY A 51 -21.54 19.39 -6.93
CA GLY A 51 -21.05 17.99 -6.93
C GLY A 51 -20.39 17.53 -8.24
N TYR A 52 -20.29 18.41 -9.25
CA TYR A 52 -19.77 18.14 -10.58
C TYR A 52 -18.58 19.02 -10.99
N ASP A 53 -18.31 20.12 -10.28
CA ASP A 53 -17.13 20.95 -10.56
C ASP A 53 -15.86 20.28 -10.02
N MET A 54 -14.82 20.29 -10.86
CA MET A 54 -13.51 19.69 -10.56
C MET A 54 -12.59 20.63 -9.76
N ASP A 55 -12.97 21.89 -9.55
CA ASP A 55 -12.17 22.91 -8.84
C ASP A 55 -12.39 22.84 -7.31
N ARG A 56 -12.39 21.63 -6.76
CA ARG A 56 -12.54 21.38 -5.32
C ARG A 56 -11.20 21.46 -4.59
N GLU A 57 -10.67 22.67 -4.50
CA GLU A 57 -9.39 22.91 -3.83
C GLU A 57 -9.40 22.44 -2.36
N GLY A 58 -10.54 22.57 -1.66
CA GLY A 58 -10.69 22.11 -0.28
C GLY A 58 -10.54 20.58 -0.17
N LEU A 59 -11.27 19.85 -1.00
CA LEU A 59 -11.20 18.39 -1.07
C LEU A 59 -9.80 17.90 -1.45
N LEU A 60 -9.16 18.51 -2.47
CA LEU A 60 -7.82 18.13 -2.91
C LEU A 60 -6.79 18.36 -1.79
N SER A 61 -6.84 19.53 -1.14
CA SER A 61 -5.96 19.84 -0.01
C SER A 61 -6.16 18.90 1.18
N MET A 62 -7.40 18.45 1.41
CA MET A 62 -7.70 17.42 2.42
C MET A 62 -7.07 16.08 2.05
N LEU A 63 -7.20 15.65 0.79
CA LEU A 63 -6.62 14.38 0.31
C LEU A 63 -5.09 14.39 0.37
N ASP A 64 -4.45 15.51 0.03
CA ASP A 64 -3.01 15.68 0.16
C ASP A 64 -2.57 15.54 1.63
N ARG A 65 -3.29 16.20 2.56
CA ARG A 65 -2.99 16.09 3.99
C ARG A 65 -3.16 14.66 4.54
N ILE A 66 -4.13 13.92 4.02
CA ILE A 66 -4.34 12.51 4.37
C ILE A 66 -3.15 11.66 3.90
N GLN A 67 -2.67 11.90 2.67
CA GLN A 67 -1.53 11.15 2.10
C GLN A 67 -0.21 11.42 2.83
N ASP A 68 -0.03 12.59 3.44
CA ASP A 68 1.15 12.91 4.26
C ASP A 68 1.24 12.10 5.58
N GLY A 69 0.30 11.17 5.81
CA GLY A 69 0.48 10.05 6.75
C GLY A 69 0.21 10.37 8.21
N SER A 70 -0.74 11.27 8.48
CA SER A 70 -0.99 11.73 9.86
C SER A 70 -2.46 12.01 10.20
N VAL A 71 -3.38 11.31 9.54
CA VAL A 71 -4.83 11.47 9.72
C VAL A 71 -5.49 10.11 9.87
N ASP A 72 -6.10 9.86 11.03
CA ASP A 72 -6.82 8.62 11.34
C ASP A 72 -8.26 8.64 10.81
N ALA A 73 -8.88 9.83 10.75
CA ALA A 73 -10.27 9.95 10.30
C ALA A 73 -10.59 11.23 9.53
N VAL A 74 -11.55 11.12 8.60
CA VAL A 74 -12.19 12.25 7.91
C VAL A 74 -13.63 12.37 8.42
N PHE A 75 -14.02 13.55 8.86
CA PHE A 75 -15.36 13.87 9.33
C PHE A 75 -16.11 14.64 8.26
N ILE A 76 -17.28 14.13 7.87
CA ILE A 76 -18.19 14.80 6.93
C ILE A 76 -19.61 14.77 7.46
N GLN A 77 -20.46 15.72 7.04
CA GLN A 77 -21.85 15.72 7.49
C GLN A 77 -22.64 14.53 6.92
N ASP A 78 -22.52 14.30 5.61
CA ASP A 78 -23.20 13.24 4.87
C ASP A 78 -22.36 12.82 3.64
N GLU A 79 -22.65 11.65 3.08
CA GLU A 79 -21.89 11.08 1.96
C GLU A 79 -21.89 11.94 0.69
N THR A 80 -22.94 12.75 0.50
CA THR A 80 -23.05 13.61 -0.68
C THR A 80 -22.00 14.71 -0.67
N ARG A 81 -21.37 14.99 0.48
CA ARG A 81 -20.26 15.95 0.58
C ARG A 81 -19.05 15.52 -0.24
N LEU A 82 -18.70 14.24 -0.25
CA LEU A 82 -17.60 13.72 -1.06
C LEU A 82 -17.94 13.72 -2.56
N GLY A 83 -19.19 13.51 -2.95
CA GLY A 83 -19.60 13.58 -4.35
C GLY A 83 -20.79 12.68 -4.65
N ARG A 84 -21.02 12.40 -5.93
CA ARG A 84 -22.06 11.48 -6.41
C ARG A 84 -21.48 10.48 -7.39
N GLY A 85 -22.01 9.25 -7.38
CA GLY A 85 -21.61 8.17 -8.29
C GLY A 85 -20.10 7.89 -8.25
N ASN A 86 -19.48 7.78 -9.42
CA ASN A 86 -18.07 7.38 -9.58
C ASN A 86 -17.08 8.31 -8.85
N ALA A 87 -17.39 9.60 -8.73
CA ALA A 87 -16.52 10.55 -8.02
C ALA A 87 -16.43 10.21 -6.52
N ARG A 88 -17.55 9.80 -5.89
CA ARG A 88 -17.56 9.38 -4.48
C ARG A 88 -16.66 8.16 -4.27
N VAL A 89 -16.77 7.17 -5.15
CA VAL A 89 -15.98 5.93 -5.06
C VAL A 89 -14.48 6.22 -5.18
N ALA A 90 -14.09 7.06 -6.13
CA ALA A 90 -12.69 7.43 -6.30
C ALA A 90 -12.12 8.10 -5.04
N ILE A 91 -12.88 8.98 -4.39
CA ILE A 91 -12.45 9.66 -3.16
C ILE A 91 -12.35 8.68 -1.99
N LEU A 92 -13.37 7.82 -1.80
CA LEU A 92 -13.33 6.79 -0.77
C LEU A 92 -12.15 5.82 -0.95
N HIS A 93 -11.80 5.49 -2.20
CA HIS A 93 -10.63 4.68 -2.51
C HIS A 93 -9.32 5.32 -2.00
N VAL A 94 -9.12 6.61 -2.28
CA VAL A 94 -7.90 7.34 -1.88
C VAL A 94 -7.80 7.42 -0.37
N ILE A 95 -8.93 7.68 0.32
CA ILE A 95 -8.98 7.75 1.78
C ILE A 95 -8.68 6.36 2.38
N ALA A 96 -9.31 5.30 1.88
CA ALA A 96 -9.11 3.94 2.35
C ALA A 96 -7.67 3.44 2.16
N LYS A 97 -7.01 3.84 1.06
CA LYS A 97 -5.60 3.52 0.78
C LYS A 97 -4.64 4.12 1.82
N SER A 98 -5.06 5.18 2.50
CA SER A 98 -4.27 5.87 3.53
C SER A 98 -4.58 5.35 4.94
N GLU A 99 -5.34 4.25 5.06
CA GLU A 99 -5.82 3.67 6.33
C GLU A 99 -6.69 4.65 7.16
N THR A 100 -7.16 5.72 6.52
CA THR A 100 -8.01 6.74 7.14
C THR A 100 -9.48 6.31 7.04
N THR A 101 -10.23 6.52 8.12
CA THR A 101 -11.65 6.15 8.19
C THR A 101 -12.55 7.35 7.93
N VAL A 102 -13.65 7.20 7.17
CA VAL A 102 -14.64 8.28 7.03
C VAL A 102 -15.76 8.13 8.05
N ILE A 103 -16.00 9.16 8.84
CA ILE A 103 -17.01 9.24 9.91
C ILE A 103 -18.05 10.28 9.53
N THR A 104 -19.33 9.95 9.71
CA THR A 104 -20.45 10.86 9.41
C THR A 104 -21.28 11.18 10.64
N ASN A 105 -21.92 12.36 10.64
CA ASN A 105 -22.82 12.79 11.72
C ASN A 105 -24.12 11.96 11.76
N HIS A 106 -24.61 11.53 10.61
CA HIS A 106 -25.90 10.81 10.52
C HIS A 106 -25.83 9.33 10.94
N SER A 107 -24.64 8.71 10.96
CA SER A 107 -24.51 7.27 11.18
C SER A 107 -23.90 6.89 12.54
N ASN A 108 -23.39 7.85 13.33
CA ASN A 108 -22.57 7.57 14.51
C ASN A 108 -21.46 6.52 14.26
N GLY A 109 -21.00 6.41 13.01
CA GLY A 109 -20.33 5.23 12.50
C GLY A 109 -19.69 5.46 11.12
N THR A 110 -18.85 4.51 10.74
CA THR A 110 -18.10 4.50 9.48
C THR A 110 -19.02 4.41 8.28
N ILE A 111 -18.68 5.07 7.17
CA ILE A 111 -19.42 4.90 5.91
C ILE A 111 -19.34 3.42 5.48
N GLU A 112 -20.50 2.78 5.36
CA GLU A 112 -20.60 1.45 4.76
C GLU A 112 -20.58 1.59 3.23
N LEU A 113 -19.63 0.92 2.59
CA LEU A 113 -19.58 0.84 1.13
C LEU A 113 -20.77 0.03 0.64
N ASN A 114 -21.53 0.57 -0.33
CA ASN A 114 -22.58 -0.21 -0.97
C ASN A 114 -21.98 -1.19 -2.02
N GLU A 115 -22.80 -2.12 -2.52
CA GLU A 115 -22.34 -3.14 -3.49
C GLU A 115 -21.76 -2.52 -4.77
N MET A 116 -22.35 -1.42 -5.25
CA MET A 116 -21.86 -0.71 -6.44
C MET A 116 -20.49 -0.04 -6.19
N ASP A 117 -20.30 0.57 -5.01
CA ASP A 117 -19.03 1.16 -4.61
C ASP A 117 -17.96 0.08 -4.54
N SER A 118 -18.28 -1.08 -3.97
CA SER A 118 -17.38 -2.22 -3.87
C SER A 118 -16.97 -2.75 -5.25
N MET A 119 -17.93 -2.96 -6.16
CA MET A 119 -17.64 -3.36 -7.54
C MET A 119 -16.77 -2.34 -8.30
N LEU A 120 -17.03 -1.05 -8.14
CA LEU A 120 -16.24 0.00 -8.79
C LEU A 120 -14.81 0.07 -8.24
N LEU A 121 -14.63 -0.15 -6.93
CA LEU A 121 -13.31 -0.24 -6.30
C LEU A 121 -12.52 -1.44 -6.84
N GLU A 122 -13.16 -2.59 -7.00
CA GLU A 122 -12.54 -3.78 -7.60
C GLU A 122 -12.10 -3.50 -9.04
N ILE A 123 -12.95 -2.86 -9.85
CA ILE A 123 -12.61 -2.47 -11.23
C ILE A 123 -11.41 -1.52 -11.24
N LEU A 124 -11.38 -0.51 -10.35
CA LEU A 124 -10.25 0.41 -10.25
C LEU A 124 -8.96 -0.32 -9.90
N ALA A 125 -9.00 -1.22 -8.92
CA ALA A 125 -7.84 -2.00 -8.50
C ALA A 125 -7.27 -2.85 -9.65
N ILE A 126 -8.15 -3.44 -10.47
CA ILE A 126 -7.76 -4.18 -11.68
C ILE A 126 -7.08 -3.26 -12.69
N VAL A 127 -7.65 -2.06 -12.94
CA VAL A 127 -7.07 -1.09 -13.88
C VAL A 127 -5.70 -0.61 -13.39
N GLU A 128 -5.53 -0.33 -12.11
CA GLU A 128 -4.23 0.04 -11.52
C GLU A 128 -3.18 -1.07 -11.69
N GLU A 129 -3.57 -2.32 -11.44
CA GLU A 129 -2.68 -3.46 -11.65
C GLU A 129 -2.25 -3.58 -13.11
N TYR A 130 -3.19 -3.36 -14.04
CA TYR A 130 -2.91 -3.35 -15.46
C TYR A 130 -1.94 -2.21 -15.86
N GLN A 131 -2.14 -0.99 -15.34
CA GLN A 131 -1.22 0.13 -15.56
C GLN A 131 0.19 -0.16 -15.06
N ARG A 132 0.32 -0.72 -13.85
CA ARG A 132 1.60 -1.16 -13.27
C ARG A 132 2.28 -2.22 -14.12
N LYS A 133 1.53 -3.20 -14.65
CA LYS A 133 2.03 -4.20 -15.60
C LYS A 133 2.57 -3.56 -16.88
N LEU A 134 1.83 -2.63 -17.48
CA LEU A 134 2.28 -1.89 -18.67
C LEU A 134 3.53 -1.06 -18.40
N HIS A 135 3.59 -0.36 -17.26
CA HIS A 135 4.74 0.42 -16.85
C HIS A 135 5.99 -0.46 -16.70
N ASN A 136 5.88 -1.59 -15.99
CA ASN A 136 6.97 -2.56 -15.84
C ASN A 136 7.39 -3.15 -17.19
N ALA A 137 6.45 -3.43 -18.10
CA ALA A 137 6.75 -3.87 -19.46
C ALA A 137 7.49 -2.80 -20.27
N LYS A 138 7.19 -1.52 -20.07
CA LYS A 138 7.91 -0.39 -20.69
C LYS A 138 9.33 -0.28 -20.14
N ILE A 139 9.52 -0.34 -18.81
CA ILE A 139 10.84 -0.37 -18.16
C ILE A 139 11.66 -1.54 -18.69
N ARG A 140 11.11 -2.75 -18.70
CA ARG A 140 11.82 -3.96 -19.18
C ARG A 140 12.26 -3.83 -20.64
N ARG A 141 11.40 -3.31 -21.51
CA ARG A 141 11.73 -3.02 -22.91
C ARG A 141 12.78 -1.91 -23.06
N GLY A 142 12.74 -0.89 -22.22
CA GLY A 142 13.75 0.16 -22.15
C GLY A 142 15.12 -0.38 -21.73
N MET A 143 15.15 -1.14 -20.62
CA MET A 143 16.34 -1.78 -20.09
C MET A 143 16.96 -2.74 -21.10
N LYS A 144 16.17 -3.61 -21.74
CA LYS A 144 16.67 -4.52 -22.78
C LYS A 144 17.37 -3.76 -23.91
N ARG A 145 16.73 -2.71 -24.44
CA ARG A 145 17.34 -1.87 -25.49
C ARG A 145 18.60 -1.14 -25.03
N ALA A 146 18.68 -0.74 -23.77
CA ALA A 146 19.88 -0.13 -23.21
C ALA A 146 21.02 -1.17 -23.14
N VAL A 147 20.72 -2.38 -22.66
CA VAL A 147 21.68 -3.49 -22.58
C VAL A 147 22.20 -3.87 -23.95
N ASP A 148 21.31 -3.98 -24.95
CA ASP A 148 21.70 -4.26 -26.34
C ASP A 148 22.63 -3.16 -26.92
N LYS A 149 22.57 -1.93 -26.38
CA LYS A 149 23.46 -0.81 -26.73
C LYS A 149 24.72 -0.74 -25.85
N GLY A 150 24.98 -1.74 -25.02
CA GLY A 150 26.17 -1.83 -24.16
C GLY A 150 26.02 -1.22 -22.76
N TYR A 151 24.80 -0.87 -22.33
CA TYR A 151 24.56 -0.50 -20.94
C TYR A 151 24.65 -1.74 -20.04
N ASP A 152 25.48 -1.67 -18.99
CA ASP A 152 25.59 -2.73 -18.00
C ASP A 152 24.85 -2.34 -16.70
N PRO A 153 23.68 -2.95 -16.41
CA PRO A 153 22.89 -2.62 -15.23
C PRO A 153 23.59 -2.97 -13.91
N SER A 154 24.57 -3.89 -13.95
CA SER A 154 25.32 -4.37 -12.79
C SER A 154 26.08 -3.23 -12.12
N LYS A 155 26.48 -2.21 -12.90
CA LYS A 155 27.19 -1.02 -12.40
C LYS A 155 26.33 -0.11 -11.51
N ASN A 156 25.00 -0.28 -11.49
CA ASN A 156 24.11 0.47 -10.58
C ASN A 156 23.92 -0.19 -9.22
N LEU A 157 24.37 -1.44 -9.07
CA LEU A 157 24.30 -2.13 -7.78
C LEU A 157 25.31 -1.45 -6.85
N ARG A 158 24.80 -0.83 -5.78
CA ARG A 158 25.65 -0.32 -4.69
C ARG A 158 25.96 -1.49 -3.75
N ASN A 159 27.14 -1.49 -3.14
CA ASN A 159 27.59 -2.52 -2.19
C ASN A 159 27.86 -3.91 -2.81
N ILE A 160 28.11 -4.03 -4.13
CA ILE A 160 28.65 -5.28 -4.72
C ILE A 160 29.91 -5.70 -3.96
N ASP A 161 30.75 -4.73 -3.63
CA ASP A 161 32.05 -4.93 -2.98
C ASP A 161 31.92 -5.27 -1.48
N GLN A 162 30.81 -4.88 -0.83
CA GLN A 162 30.52 -5.21 0.58
C GLN A 162 29.81 -6.55 0.72
N ALA A 163 29.09 -6.99 -0.33
CA ALA A 163 28.60 -8.34 -0.46
C ALA A 163 29.59 -9.15 -1.30
N LEU A 164 30.82 -9.32 -0.80
CA LEU A 164 31.61 -10.51 -1.16
C LEU A 164 30.67 -11.69 -0.93
N GLY A 165 30.14 -12.25 -2.03
CA GLY A 165 29.21 -13.38 -1.95
C GLY A 165 29.81 -14.38 -0.98
N ARG A 166 29.03 -14.85 0.01
CA ARG A 166 29.53 -15.82 1.01
C ARG A 166 30.37 -16.84 0.27
N GLU A 167 31.63 -16.98 0.67
CA GLU A 167 32.54 -17.98 0.10
C GLU A 167 31.77 -19.30 -0.01
N ARG A 168 31.84 -19.91 -1.19
CA ARG A 168 31.11 -21.14 -1.46
C ARG A 168 31.60 -22.19 -0.48
N LEU A 169 30.84 -22.44 0.58
CA LEU A 169 31.22 -23.40 1.61
C LEU A 169 31.50 -24.76 0.96
N GLU A 170 32.70 -25.29 1.13
CA GLU A 170 33.01 -26.64 0.64
C GLU A 170 32.22 -27.65 1.47
N LEU A 171 31.41 -28.45 0.78
CA LEU A 171 30.51 -29.41 1.40
C LEU A 171 30.66 -30.76 0.71
N PRO A 172 30.67 -31.86 1.46
CA PRO A 172 30.73 -33.21 0.90
C PRO A 172 29.40 -33.52 0.20
N ILE A 173 29.35 -33.33 -1.12
CA ILE A 173 28.14 -33.54 -1.94
C ILE A 173 27.72 -35.02 -1.91
N GLU A 174 28.70 -35.93 -1.98
CA GLU A 174 28.47 -37.38 -1.92
C GLU A 174 27.76 -37.80 -0.62
N GLU A 175 28.10 -37.15 0.49
CA GLU A 175 27.51 -37.43 1.80
C GLU A 175 26.08 -36.89 1.91
N ILE A 176 25.82 -35.70 1.35
CA ILE A 176 24.45 -35.16 1.21
C ILE A 176 23.57 -36.12 0.41
N VAL A 177 24.06 -36.65 -0.71
CA VAL A 177 23.33 -37.59 -1.57
C VAL A 177 23.10 -38.93 -0.86
N SER A 178 24.13 -39.47 -0.20
CA SER A 178 24.03 -40.72 0.57
C SER A 178 22.99 -40.63 1.69
N LEU A 179 23.00 -39.54 2.47
CA LEU A 179 22.03 -39.31 3.53
C LEU A 179 20.62 -39.09 2.98
N ARG A 180 20.49 -38.47 1.81
CA ARG A 180 19.20 -38.30 1.16
C ARG A 180 18.63 -39.62 0.66
N ASN A 181 19.46 -40.50 0.10
CA ASN A 181 19.09 -41.84 -0.33
C ASN A 181 18.70 -42.76 0.85
N LYS A 182 19.26 -42.51 2.04
CA LYS A 182 18.87 -43.16 3.30
C LYS A 182 17.55 -42.63 3.89
N GLY A 183 16.90 -41.67 3.21
CA GLY A 183 15.58 -41.16 3.58
C GLY A 183 15.58 -39.94 4.51
N LEU A 184 16.74 -39.38 4.86
CA LEU A 184 16.80 -38.21 5.73
C LEU A 184 16.24 -36.96 5.04
N THR A 185 15.59 -36.11 5.83
CA THR A 185 15.13 -34.78 5.42
C THR A 185 16.30 -33.81 5.28
N TYR A 186 16.14 -32.75 4.49
CA TYR A 186 17.19 -31.72 4.33
C TYR A 186 17.58 -31.02 5.65
N GLU A 187 16.69 -31.06 6.64
CA GLU A 187 16.91 -30.49 7.96
C GLU A 187 17.77 -31.40 8.82
N GLU A 188 17.48 -32.70 8.83
CA GLU A 188 18.31 -33.71 9.48
C GLU A 188 19.70 -33.77 8.85
N ILE A 189 19.80 -33.70 7.53
CA ILE A 189 21.09 -33.66 6.82
C ILE A 189 21.88 -32.41 7.22
N ALA A 190 21.23 -31.25 7.34
CA ALA A 190 21.89 -30.04 7.80
C ALA A 190 22.39 -30.18 9.24
N ASN A 191 21.60 -30.79 10.13
CA ASN A 191 22.01 -31.04 11.52
C ASN A 191 23.21 -32.00 11.62
N VAL A 192 23.22 -33.06 10.82
CA VAL A 192 24.35 -34.00 10.72
C VAL A 192 25.61 -33.28 10.24
N LEU A 193 25.51 -32.50 9.16
CA LEU A 193 26.65 -31.76 8.62
C LEU A 193 27.16 -30.67 9.57
N ASN A 194 26.28 -29.97 10.29
CA ASN A 194 26.66 -29.04 11.35
C ASN A 194 27.39 -29.76 12.50
N GLY A 195 26.95 -30.98 12.86
CA GLY A 195 27.64 -31.84 13.83
C GLY A 195 29.03 -32.29 13.38
N LEU A 196 29.27 -32.36 12.07
CA LEU A 196 30.56 -32.67 11.46
C LEU A 196 31.44 -31.41 11.23
N GLY A 197 30.98 -30.23 11.66
CA GLY A 197 31.74 -28.98 11.57
C GLY A 197 31.46 -28.15 10.32
N HIS A 198 30.54 -28.57 9.45
CA HIS A 198 30.12 -27.76 8.30
C HIS A 198 28.99 -26.81 8.70
N ALA A 199 29.24 -25.50 8.74
CA ALA A 199 28.21 -24.50 9.08
C ALA A 199 27.18 -24.32 7.94
N VAL A 200 26.16 -25.18 7.90
CA VAL A 200 25.16 -25.24 6.81
C VAL A 200 23.73 -24.99 7.26
N SER A 201 22.98 -24.30 6.39
CA SER A 201 21.52 -24.23 6.50
C SER A 201 20.85 -25.31 5.65
N LYS A 202 19.63 -25.68 6.03
CA LYS A 202 18.72 -26.52 5.22
C LYS A 202 18.63 -26.08 3.76
N ALA A 203 18.56 -24.76 3.52
CA ALA A 203 18.52 -24.18 2.18
C ALA A 203 19.81 -24.45 1.39
N THR A 204 20.96 -24.44 2.06
CA THR A 204 22.27 -24.73 1.44
C THR A 204 22.36 -26.20 1.02
N VAL A 205 21.92 -27.13 1.88
CA VAL A 205 21.86 -28.57 1.58
C VAL A 205 20.93 -28.86 0.41
N HIS A 206 19.70 -28.32 0.44
CA HIS A 206 18.74 -28.49 -0.65
C HIS A 206 19.28 -27.94 -1.98
N ARG A 207 19.92 -26.77 -1.97
CA ARG A 207 20.55 -26.19 -3.17
C ARG A 207 21.63 -27.10 -3.73
N ARG A 208 22.54 -27.63 -2.90
CA ARG A 208 23.61 -28.54 -3.34
C ARG A 208 23.10 -29.86 -3.90
N TYR A 209 22.07 -30.43 -3.27
CA TYR A 209 21.43 -31.65 -3.78
C TYR A 209 20.76 -31.40 -5.16
N LYS A 210 20.13 -30.24 -5.36
CA LYS A 210 19.57 -29.86 -6.67
C LYS A 210 20.65 -29.60 -7.73
N GLU A 211 21.76 -28.95 -7.35
CA GLU A 211 22.91 -28.77 -8.25
C GLU A 211 23.44 -30.13 -8.74
N PHE A 212 23.56 -31.12 -7.84
CA PHE A 212 23.94 -32.48 -8.20
C PHE A 212 22.96 -33.14 -9.17
N LEU A 213 21.66 -33.10 -8.89
CA LEU A 213 20.63 -33.65 -9.80
C LEU A 213 20.57 -32.97 -11.17
N ALA A 214 20.99 -31.71 -11.27
CA ALA A 214 21.05 -30.97 -12.52
C ALA A 214 22.32 -31.29 -13.33
N LEU A 215 23.39 -31.77 -12.68
CA LEU A 215 24.63 -32.22 -13.31
C LEU A 215 24.57 -33.67 -13.81
N GLU A 216 23.71 -34.50 -13.21
CA GLU A 216 23.45 -35.89 -13.64
C GLU A 216 22.41 -36.02 -14.77
N ARG A 217 21.83 -34.91 -15.25
CA ARG A 217 20.93 -34.86 -16.41
C ARG A 217 21.64 -34.35 -17.66
#